data_AF-A0A520N5K2-F1
#
_entry.id   AF-A0A520N5K2-F1
#
_cell.length_a   1.000
_cell.length_b   1.000
_cell.length_c   1.000
_cell.angle_alpha   90.00
_cell.angle_beta   90.00
_cell.angle_gamma   90.00
#
_symmetry.space_group_name_H-M   'P 1'
#
loop_
_entity.id
_entity.type
_entity.pdbx_description
1 polymer ?
#
loop_
_entity_poly.entity_id
_entity_poly.type
_entity_poly.pdbx_seq_one_letter_code
_entity_poly.pdbx_strand_id
1 'polypeptide(L)' 'MGQLVGKLAVIAGQGSLPEAVANSAREQGHEVVIFTVAGQADAGFSGFETIAIPLGAIGRTRELLVESGCTRMVMA' A
#
# COMPACT_ATOMS: atom_id res chain seq x y z
N MET A 1 11.76 21.47 11.17
CA MET A 1 10.64 20.57 11.54
C MET A 1 10.56 19.49 10.46
N GLY A 2 11.16 18.32 10.69
CA GLY A 2 11.02 17.20 9.77
C GLY A 2 9.59 16.69 9.82
N GLN A 3 8.90 16.69 8.69
CA GLN A 3 7.56 16.13 8.58
C GLN A 3 7.62 14.67 9.06
N LEU A 4 6.78 14.28 10.01
CA LEU A 4 6.63 12.88 10.38
C LEU A 4 6.35 12.09 9.10
N VAL A 5 7.23 11.15 8.79
CA VAL A 5 7.19 10.36 7.56
C VAL A 5 6.06 9.34 7.71
N GLY A 6 4.81 9.78 7.54
CA GLY A 6 3.63 8.98 7.86
C GLY A 6 3.52 7.71 7.02
N LYS A 7 2.90 6.67 7.59
CA LYS A 7 2.68 5.35 6.98
C LYS A 7 1.90 5.46 5.66
N LEU A 8 2.46 4.89 4.60
CA LEU A 8 1.94 4.92 3.23
C LEU A 8 1.27 3.60 2.89
N ALA A 9 0.06 3.66 2.37
CA ALA A 9 -0.59 2.54 1.72
C ALA A 9 -0.32 2.56 0.21
N VAL A 10 0.13 1.44 -0.34
CA VAL A 10 0.19 1.21 -1.79
C VAL A 10 -0.96 0.28 -2.16
N ILE A 11 -1.95 0.78 -2.88
CA ILE A 11 -3.02 -0.05 -3.45
C ILE A 11 -2.50 -0.66 -4.73
N ALA A 12 -2.20 -1.96 -4.69
CA ALA A 12 -1.50 -2.67 -5.74
C ALA A 12 -2.47 -3.37 -6.72
N GLY A 13 -2.45 -2.89 -7.97
CA GLY A 13 -2.95 -3.58 -9.14
C GLY A 13 -1.87 -4.46 -9.79
N GLN A 14 -1.88 -4.54 -11.12
CA GLN A 14 -0.98 -5.38 -11.92
C GLN A 14 0.34 -4.70 -12.25
N GLY A 15 1.38 -5.51 -12.46
CA GLY A 15 2.67 -5.09 -12.98
C GLY A 15 3.66 -4.67 -11.90
N SER A 16 4.76 -4.03 -12.33
CA SER A 16 5.91 -3.73 -11.47
C SER A 16 5.83 -2.39 -10.74
N LEU A 17 4.90 -1.51 -11.12
CA LEU A 17 4.79 -0.17 -10.54
C LEU A 17 4.52 -0.21 -9.02
N PRO A 18 3.60 -1.04 -8.50
CA PRO A 18 3.38 -1.13 -7.05
C PRO A 18 4.64 -1.44 -6.25
N GLU A 19 5.45 -2.39 -6.72
CA GLU A 19 6.68 -2.79 -6.06
C GLU A 19 7.75 -1.68 -6.12
N ALA A 20 7.88 -1.03 -7.27
CA ALA A 20 8.80 0.10 -7.45
C ALA A 20 8.44 1.27 -6.51
N VAL A 21 7.15 1.59 -6.40
CA VAL A 21 6.64 2.64 -5.49
C VAL A 21 6.90 2.27 -4.04
N ALA A 22 6.62 1.03 -3.64
CA ALA A 22 6.83 0.55 -2.27
C ALA A 22 8.31 0.60 -1.87
N ASN A 23 9.21 0.15 -2.74
CA ASN A 23 10.65 0.19 -2.51
C ASN A 23 11.17 1.63 -2.41
N SER A 24 10.78 2.50 -3.34
CA SER A 24 11.20 3.90 -3.32
C SER A 24 10.68 4.64 -2.07
N ALA A 25 9.44 4.36 -1.65
CA ALA A 25 8.89 4.94 -0.42
C ALA A 25 9.64 4.47 0.83
N ARG A 26 10.00 3.18 0.89
CA ARG A 26 10.82 2.63 1.98
C ARG A 26 12.22 3.25 2.02
N GLU A 27 12.87 3.46 0.87
CA GLU A 27 14.15 4.16 0.76
C GLU A 27 14.09 5.61 1.25
N GLN A 28 12.92 6.25 1.12
CA GLN A 28 12.63 7.58 1.66
C GLN A 28 12.25 7.57 3.15
N GLY A 29 12.25 6.41 3.81
CA GLY A 29 11.95 6.25 5.23
C GLY A 29 10.48 6.09 5.58
N HIS A 30 9.60 5.87 4.59
CA HIS A 30 8.19 5.55 4.87
C HIS A 30 8.05 4.13 5.40
N GLU A 31 7.22 3.97 6.44
CA GLU A 31 6.57 2.68 6.68
C GLU A 31 5.54 2.44 5.58
N VAL A 32 5.54 1.25 4.98
CA VAL A 32 4.71 0.91 3.82
C VAL A 32 3.85 -0.32 4.11
N VAL A 33 2.57 -0.25 3.79
CA VAL A 33 1.65 -1.39 3.75
C VAL A 33 1.14 -1.56 2.32
N ILE A 34 1.16 -2.79 1.82
CA ILE A 34 0.64 -3.10 0.49
C ILE A 34 -0.79 -3.62 0.62
N PHE A 35 -1.69 -3.01 -0.12
CA PHE A 35 -3.07 -3.45 -0.24
C PHE A 35 -3.23 -4.13 -1.60
N THR A 36 -3.20 -5.46 -1.63
CA THR A 36 -3.28 -6.23 -2.88
C THR A 36 -4.73 -6.34 -3.34
N VAL A 37 -5.02 -5.84 -4.54
CA VAL A 37 -6.37 -5.93 -5.12
C VAL A 37 -6.59 -7.35 -5.63
N ALA A 38 -7.56 -8.06 -5.04
CA ALA A 38 -7.86 -9.44 -5.37
C ALA A 38 -8.21 -9.59 -6.86
N GLY A 39 -7.56 -10.55 -7.52
CA GLY A 39 -7.69 -10.79 -8.96
C GLY A 39 -7.01 -9.75 -9.85
N GLN A 40 -6.24 -8.82 -9.28
CA GLN A 40 -5.39 -7.87 -10.02
C GLN A 40 -3.93 -8.03 -9.63
N ALA A 41 -3.58 -7.97 -8.34
CA ALA A 41 -2.18 -8.05 -7.92
C ALA A 41 -1.50 -9.35 -8.36
N ASP A 42 -0.37 -9.23 -9.06
CA ASP A 42 0.44 -10.31 -9.63
C ASP A 42 1.87 -10.33 -9.09
N ALA A 43 2.32 -9.25 -8.46
CA ALA A 43 3.64 -9.15 -7.82
C ALA A 43 3.69 -9.80 -6.42
N GLY A 44 4.84 -10.39 -6.09
CA GLY A 44 5.12 -10.93 -4.76
C GLY A 44 5.79 -9.89 -3.89
N PHE A 45 5.02 -9.11 -3.11
CA PHE A 45 5.49 -8.03 -2.23
C PHE A 45 6.27 -8.52 -1.00
N SER A 46 7.31 -9.32 -1.22
CA SER A 46 8.13 -9.93 -0.19
C SER A 46 8.81 -8.86 0.66
N GLY A 47 8.67 -8.97 1.99
CA GLY A 47 9.25 -8.01 2.94
C GLY A 47 8.39 -6.77 3.22
N PHE A 48 7.15 -6.73 2.73
CA PHE A 48 6.15 -5.75 3.15
C PHE A 48 5.01 -6.42 3.94
N GLU A 49 4.36 -5.65 4.82
CA GLU A 49 3.04 -6.01 5.34
C GLU A 49 2.05 -5.99 4.16
N THR A 50 1.27 -7.06 3.99
CA THR A 50 0.31 -7.17 2.88
C THR A 50 -1.10 -7.43 3.41
N ILE A 51 -2.07 -6.73 2.85
CA ILE A 51 -3.50 -6.84 3.17
C ILE A 51 -4.27 -7.03 1.87
N ALA A 52 -4.94 -8.15 1.71
CA ALA A 52 -5.78 -8.39 0.54
C ALA A 52 -7.10 -7.60 0.64
N ILE A 53 -7.46 -6.90 -0.45
CA ILE A 53 -8.74 -6.19 -0.55
C ILE A 53 -9.54 -6.65 -1.78
N PRO A 54 -10.87 -6.77 -1.68
CA PRO A 54 -11.71 -7.03 -2.84
C PRO A 54 -11.75 -5.82 -3.80
N LEU A 55 -11.85 -6.09 -5.10
CA LEU A 55 -12.10 -5.05 -6.09
C LEU A 55 -13.46 -4.37 -5.81
N GLY A 56 -13.49 -3.03 -5.83
CA GLY A 56 -14.71 -2.25 -5.61
C GLY A 56 -15.13 -2.06 -4.14
N ALA A 57 -14.41 -2.64 -3.17
CA ALA A 57 -14.76 -2.56 -1.75
C ALA A 57 -14.25 -1.29 -1.04
N ILE A 58 -14.51 -0.11 -1.60
CA ILE A 58 -13.96 1.18 -1.14
C ILE A 58 -14.20 1.44 0.36
N GLY A 59 -15.40 1.12 0.87
CA GLY A 59 -15.72 1.29 2.29
C GLY A 59 -14.81 0.47 3.20
N ARG A 60 -14.68 -0.83 2.91
CA ARG A 60 -13.79 -1.74 3.64
C ARG A 60 -12.32 -1.37 3.48
N THR A 61 -11.89 -0.97 2.29
CA THR A 61 -10.52 -0.50 2.07
C THR A 61 -10.22 0.72 2.95
N ARG A 62 -11.17 1.65 3.07
CA ARG A 62 -11.02 2.83 3.94
C ARG A 62 -10.91 2.44 5.42
N GLU A 63 -11.72 1.51 5.89
CA GLU A 63 -11.64 0.99 7.26
C GLU A 63 -10.25 0.40 7.56
N LEU A 64 -9.78 -0.47 6.67
CA LEU A 64 -8.45 -1.08 6.79
C LEU A 64 -7.31 -0.05 6.75
N LEU A 65 -7.41 0.98 5.90
CA LEU A 65 -6.43 2.08 5.87
C LEU A 65 -6.32 2.78 7.24
N VAL A 66 -7.45 3.03 7.89
CA VAL A 66 -7.51 3.67 9.22
C VAL A 66 -6.97 2.72 10.29
N GLU A 67 -7.38 1.46 10.28
CA GLU A 67 -6.89 0.43 11.22
C GLU A 67 -5.37 0.21 11.11
N SER A 68 -4.83 0.23 9.90
CA SER A 68 -3.40 0.12 9.65
C SER A 68 -2.62 1.39 9.97
N GLY A 69 -3.27 2.49 10.38
CA GLY A 69 -2.63 3.77 10.67
C GLY A 69 -2.08 4.50 9.44
N CYS A 70 -2.54 4.14 8.23
CA CYS A 70 -2.10 4.77 6.99
C CYS A 70 -2.71 6.16 6.86
N THR A 71 -1.87 7.17 6.64
CA THR A 71 -2.30 8.58 6.54
C THR A 71 -2.35 9.07 5.09
N ARG A 72 -1.73 8.32 4.19
CA ARG A 72 -1.65 8.59 2.75
C ARG A 72 -1.77 7.30 1.97
N MET A 73 -2.27 7.39 0.74
CA MET A 73 -2.35 6.26 -0.17
C MET A 73 -1.96 6.66 -1.59
N VAL A 74 -1.50 5.68 -2.35
CA VAL A 74 -1.26 5.77 -3.79
C VAL A 74 -1.81 4.52 -4.46
N MET A 75 -2.33 4.67 -5.68
CA MET A 75 -2.77 3.55 -6.51
C MET A 75 -1.71 3.32 -7.58
N ALA A 76 -1.28 2.08 -7.73
CA ALA A 76 -0.19 1.68 -8.61
C ALA A 76 -0.50 0.33 -9.27
#